data_AF-A0A0D6L3I2-F1
#
_entry.id   AF-A0A0D6L3I2-F1
#
_cell.length_a   1.000
_cell.length_b   1.000
_cell.length_c   1.000
_cell.angle_alpha   90.00
_cell.angle_beta   90.00
_cell.angle_gamma   90.00
#
_symmetry.space_group_name_H-M   'P 1'
#
loop_
_entity.id
_entity.type
_entity.pdbx_description
1 polymer ?
#
loop_
_entity_poly.entity_id
_entity_poly.type
_entity_poly.pdbx_seq_one_letter_code
_entity_poly.pdbx_strand_id
1 'polypeptide(L)'
;NVYTLRTVSEANAIAAQSAGKHVVCIGGSFIGMEIASSLVGIAESVTVVCNTDEPLPALGPDIGCVIRNRFEAKGVRVLVKEEAACLEGGDVVLGVTLKSGLTLAADVVIAGIGVAPPTDWLKGTCIELDERGFIKVDHLFRTTADWVYAIGDAVSAPLPLWDIESLNIQHFQTAQAH
;
A
#
# COMPACT_ATOMS: atom_id res chain seq x y z
N ASN A 1 -12.78 12.81 -1.45
CA ASN A 1 -12.90 11.80 -0.37
C ASN A 1 -12.29 10.45 -0.76
N VAL A 2 -11.28 10.47 -1.64
CA VAL A 2 -10.43 9.31 -1.97
C VAL A 2 -9.02 9.68 -1.51
N TYR A 3 -8.39 8.83 -0.71
CA TYR A 3 -7.12 9.12 -0.06
C TYR A 3 -6.09 8.03 -0.30
N THR A 4 -4.82 8.43 -0.27
CA THR A 4 -3.67 7.56 -0.01
C THR A 4 -3.14 7.88 1.39
N LEU A 5 -2.30 7.01 1.94
CA LEU A 5 -1.61 7.28 3.19
C LEU A 5 -0.10 7.15 3.04
N ARG A 6 0.62 8.27 3.14
CA ARG A 6 2.08 8.32 3.25
C ARG A 6 2.55 9.30 4.32
N THR A 7 1.76 10.33 4.63
CA THR A 7 2.12 11.42 5.52
C THR A 7 1.18 11.51 6.72
N VAL A 8 1.64 12.16 7.79
CA VAL A 8 0.82 12.42 8.98
C VAL A 8 -0.40 13.29 8.66
N SER A 9 -0.25 14.24 7.74
CA SER A 9 -1.37 15.09 7.32
C SER A 9 -2.48 14.29 6.66
N GLU A 10 -2.13 13.31 5.82
CA GLU A 10 -3.10 12.39 5.21
C GLU A 10 -3.75 11.50 6.27
N ALA A 11 -2.98 10.99 7.25
CA ALA A 11 -3.53 10.20 8.36
C ALA A 11 -4.60 10.98 9.14
N ASN A 12 -4.31 12.23 9.48
CA ASN A 12 -5.24 13.11 10.20
C ASN A 12 -6.49 13.40 9.37
N ALA A 13 -6.33 13.63 8.06
CA ALA A 13 -7.45 13.84 7.16
C ALA A 13 -8.35 12.60 7.07
N ILE A 14 -7.76 11.41 6.90
CA ILE A 14 -8.47 10.13 6.87
C ILE A 14 -9.27 9.93 8.17
N ALA A 15 -8.63 10.13 9.34
CA ALA A 15 -9.28 9.95 10.63
C ALA A 15 -10.48 10.89 10.81
N ALA A 16 -10.32 12.17 10.46
CA ALA A 16 -11.40 13.16 10.57
C ALA A 16 -12.57 12.88 9.62
N GLN A 17 -12.28 12.44 8.38
CA GLN A 17 -13.28 12.26 7.33
C GLN A 17 -14.01 10.91 7.42
N SER A 18 -13.46 9.94 8.15
CA SER A 18 -14.02 8.59 8.27
C SER A 18 -15.04 8.43 9.40
N ALA A 19 -15.16 9.40 10.31
CA ALA A 19 -16.04 9.29 11.47
C ALA A 19 -17.52 9.14 11.07
N GLY A 20 -18.16 8.03 11.49
CA GLY A 20 -19.56 7.72 11.16
C GLY A 20 -19.82 7.51 9.66
N LYS A 21 -18.79 7.14 8.89
CA LYS A 21 -18.87 6.94 7.43
C LYS A 21 -18.63 5.50 7.00
N HIS A 22 -19.10 5.16 5.80
CA HIS A 22 -18.75 3.90 5.13
C HIS A 22 -17.38 4.02 4.46
N VAL A 23 -16.40 3.27 4.97
CA VAL A 23 -15.02 3.31 4.50
C VAL A 23 -14.67 2.04 3.73
N VAL A 24 -14.10 2.22 2.53
CA VAL A 24 -13.54 1.11 1.75
C VAL A 24 -12.02 1.30 1.60
N CYS A 25 -11.26 0.35 2.14
CA CYS A 25 -9.82 0.26 1.93
C CYS A 25 -9.54 -0.68 0.75
N ILE A 26 -8.85 -0.20 -0.28
CA ILE A 26 -8.42 -0.99 -1.43
C ILE A 26 -6.95 -1.37 -1.21
N GLY A 27 -6.68 -2.67 -1.06
CA GLY A 27 -5.36 -3.23 -0.79
C GLY A 27 -5.29 -3.90 0.58
N GLY A 28 -5.04 -5.20 0.59
CA GLY A 28 -4.95 -6.04 1.81
C GLY A 28 -3.56 -6.14 2.43
N SER A 29 -2.65 -5.20 2.15
CA SER A 29 -1.29 -5.18 2.72
C SER A 29 -1.25 -4.39 4.04
N PHE A 30 -0.06 -4.16 4.60
CA PHE A 30 0.15 -3.51 5.91
C PHE A 30 -0.66 -2.21 6.06
N ILE A 31 -0.53 -1.27 5.12
CA ILE A 31 -1.21 0.03 5.19
C ILE A 31 -2.74 -0.13 5.22
N GLY A 32 -3.32 -0.91 4.30
CA GLY A 32 -4.77 -1.09 4.25
C GLY A 32 -5.33 -1.77 5.50
N MET A 33 -4.61 -2.77 6.02
CA MET A 33 -5.02 -3.49 7.23
C MET A 33 -4.86 -2.64 8.50
N GLU A 34 -3.78 -1.87 8.63
CA GLU A 34 -3.58 -0.98 9.79
C GLU A 34 -4.63 0.12 9.84
N ILE A 35 -4.89 0.79 8.71
CA ILE A 35 -5.95 1.80 8.61
C ILE A 35 -7.31 1.21 8.96
N ALA A 36 -7.65 0.05 8.38
CA ALA A 36 -8.91 -0.61 8.66
C ALA A 36 -9.06 -0.92 10.16
N SER A 37 -8.01 -1.40 10.81
CA SER A 37 -8.00 -1.64 12.25
C SER A 37 -8.16 -0.35 13.06
N SER A 38 -7.51 0.75 12.66
CA SER A 38 -7.58 2.04 13.36
C SER A 38 -8.95 2.71 13.25
N LEU A 39 -9.74 2.40 12.22
CA LEU A 39 -11.05 2.99 12.00
C LEU A 39 -12.21 2.18 12.64
N VAL A 40 -11.94 1.00 13.20
CA VAL A 40 -12.94 0.23 13.95
C VAL A 40 -13.47 1.05 15.13
N GLY A 41 -14.78 1.23 15.20
CA GLY A 41 -15.44 2.02 16.23
C GLY A 41 -15.40 3.54 16.01
N ILE A 42 -14.73 4.01 14.95
CA ILE A 42 -14.74 5.41 14.51
C ILE A 42 -15.64 5.56 13.28
N ALA A 43 -15.44 4.70 12.28
CA ALA A 43 -16.26 4.62 11.08
C ALA A 43 -17.57 3.86 11.36
N GLU A 44 -18.60 4.11 10.53
CA GLU A 44 -19.85 3.36 10.57
C GLU A 44 -19.62 1.92 10.09
N SER A 45 -18.83 1.74 9.04
CA SER A 45 -18.41 0.43 8.55
C SER A 45 -17.07 0.50 7.85
N VAL A 46 -16.27 -0.56 7.95
CA VAL A 46 -15.00 -0.69 7.24
C VAL A 46 -15.03 -1.95 6.39
N THR A 47 -14.75 -1.80 5.09
CA THR A 47 -14.53 -2.93 4.18
C THR A 47 -13.10 -2.87 3.62
N VAL A 48 -12.39 -3.99 3.63
CA VAL A 48 -11.08 -4.14 2.96
C VAL A 48 -11.26 -5.00 1.72
N VAL A 49 -10.76 -4.54 0.59
CA VAL A 49 -10.76 -5.26 -0.69
C VAL A 49 -9.33 -5.74 -0.98
N CYS A 50 -9.15 -7.06 -1.02
CA CYS A 50 -7.88 -7.74 -1.25
C CYS A 50 -7.97 -8.48 -2.60
N ASN A 51 -7.04 -8.21 -3.50
CA ASN A 51 -6.91 -8.96 -4.76
C ASN A 51 -6.18 -10.30 -4.60
N THR A 52 -5.81 -10.65 -3.38
CA THR A 52 -5.12 -11.89 -2.99
C THR A 52 -6.06 -12.86 -2.28
N ASP A 53 -5.62 -14.11 -2.12
CA ASP A 53 -6.36 -15.17 -1.45
C ASP A 53 -6.64 -14.87 0.02
N GLU A 54 -5.70 -14.19 0.68
CA GLU A 54 -5.79 -13.75 2.08
C GLU A 54 -5.10 -12.38 2.24
N PRO A 55 -5.44 -11.59 3.28
CA PRO A 55 -4.72 -10.35 3.59
C PRO A 55 -3.28 -10.65 4.05
N LEU A 56 -2.42 -9.64 3.97
CA LEU A 56 -0.98 -9.72 4.28
C LEU A 56 -0.31 -10.93 3.61
N PRO A 57 -0.35 -11.01 2.26
CA PRO A 57 0.16 -12.17 1.52
C PRO A 57 1.64 -12.47 1.80
N ALA A 58 2.43 -11.47 2.20
CA ALA A 58 3.82 -11.63 2.61
C ALA A 58 4.01 -12.54 3.84
N LEU A 59 2.96 -12.74 4.64
CA LEU A 59 2.98 -13.63 5.81
C LEU A 59 2.47 -15.06 5.50
N GLY A 60 1.99 -15.29 4.28
CA GLY A 60 1.43 -16.58 3.86
C GLY A 60 -0.04 -16.79 4.27
N PRO A 61 -0.71 -17.80 3.67
CA PRO A 61 -2.16 -17.97 3.75
C PRO A 61 -2.65 -18.36 5.15
N ASP A 62 -1.90 -19.18 5.90
CA ASP A 62 -2.32 -19.62 7.24
C ASP A 62 -2.40 -18.44 8.21
N ILE A 63 -1.38 -17.57 8.19
CA ILE A 63 -1.36 -16.35 9.00
C ILE A 63 -2.40 -15.35 8.49
N GLY A 64 -2.51 -15.18 7.17
CA GLY A 64 -3.51 -14.31 6.55
C GLY A 64 -4.94 -14.66 6.96
N CYS A 65 -5.29 -15.95 6.96
CA CYS A 65 -6.60 -16.45 7.39
C CYS A 65 -6.88 -16.13 8.87
N VAL A 66 -5.91 -16.37 9.76
CA VAL A 66 -6.06 -16.01 11.19
C VAL A 66 -6.28 -14.50 11.36
N ILE A 67 -5.54 -13.69 10.60
CA ILE A 67 -5.68 -12.22 10.64
C ILE A 67 -7.05 -11.80 10.10
N ARG A 68 -7.49 -12.35 8.96
CA ARG A 68 -8.81 -12.08 8.40
C ARG A 68 -9.92 -12.37 9.40
N ASN A 69 -9.93 -13.56 10.00
CA ASN A 69 -10.91 -13.95 11.00
C ASN A 69 -10.93 -12.99 12.19
N ARG A 70 -9.76 -12.48 12.61
CA ARG A 70 -9.65 -11.50 13.69
C ARG A 70 -10.21 -10.13 13.32
N PHE A 71 -10.06 -9.69 12.07
CA PHE A 71 -10.64 -8.45 11.57
C PHE A 71 -12.16 -8.56 11.42
N GLU A 72 -12.64 -9.68 10.87
CA GLU A 72 -14.07 -9.99 10.74
C GLU A 72 -14.76 -10.06 12.11
N ALA A 73 -14.12 -10.67 13.11
CA ALA A 73 -14.62 -10.70 14.49
C ALA A 73 -14.74 -9.30 15.14
N LYS A 74 -14.04 -8.30 14.61
CA LYS A 74 -14.13 -6.89 15.03
C LYS A 74 -15.10 -6.05 14.16
N GLY A 75 -15.83 -6.68 13.25
CA GLY A 75 -16.80 -6.02 12.38
C GLY A 75 -16.22 -5.43 11.09
N VAL A 76 -14.95 -5.72 10.77
CA VAL A 76 -14.38 -5.34 9.46
C VAL A 76 -14.76 -6.38 8.42
N ARG A 77 -15.36 -5.96 7.31
CA ARG A 77 -15.62 -6.86 6.19
C ARG A 77 -14.36 -7.01 5.35
N VAL A 78 -13.83 -8.22 5.19
CA VAL A 78 -12.66 -8.47 4.34
C VAL A 78 -13.09 -9.26 3.12
N LEU A 79 -12.91 -8.67 1.94
CA LEU A 79 -13.23 -9.27 0.65
C LEU A 79 -11.94 -9.72 -0.02
N VAL A 80 -11.69 -11.01 -0.07
CA VAL A 80 -10.54 -11.63 -0.74
C VAL A 80 -10.86 -11.97 -2.18
N LYS A 81 -9.83 -12.10 -3.02
CA LYS A 81 -9.95 -12.36 -4.47
C LYS A 81 -10.86 -11.36 -5.18
N GLU A 82 -10.90 -10.13 -4.69
CA GLU A 82 -11.72 -9.05 -5.21
C GLU A 82 -10.85 -7.87 -5.61
N GLU A 83 -11.26 -7.19 -6.67
CA GLU A 83 -10.55 -6.05 -7.22
C GLU A 83 -11.52 -4.91 -7.48
N ALA A 84 -11.15 -3.70 -7.06
CA ALA A 84 -11.89 -2.50 -7.44
C ALA A 84 -11.77 -2.29 -8.95
N ALA A 85 -12.91 -2.21 -9.64
CA ALA A 85 -13.01 -1.93 -11.06
C ALA A 85 -13.30 -0.45 -11.33
N CYS A 86 -14.17 0.16 -10.52
CA CYS A 86 -14.59 1.54 -10.68
C CYS A 86 -14.87 2.19 -9.32
N LEU A 87 -14.51 3.48 -9.19
CA LEU A 87 -15.02 4.32 -8.12
C LEU A 87 -16.28 5.01 -8.64
N GLU A 88 -17.40 4.76 -7.97
CA GLU A 88 -18.69 5.31 -8.33
C GLU A 88 -18.83 6.73 -7.77
N GLY A 89 -19.39 7.64 -8.56
CA GLY A 89 -19.64 9.02 -8.16
C GLY A 89 -19.22 10.05 -9.22
N GLY A 90 -19.09 11.30 -8.79
CA GLY A 90 -18.61 12.42 -9.60
C GLY A 90 -17.45 13.11 -8.87
N ASP A 91 -17.67 14.33 -8.39
CA ASP A 91 -16.68 15.06 -7.58
C ASP A 91 -16.39 14.40 -6.21
N VAL A 92 -17.33 13.57 -5.74
CA VAL A 92 -17.21 12.77 -4.53
C VAL A 92 -17.50 11.30 -4.83
N VAL A 93 -16.74 10.41 -4.18
CA VAL A 93 -17.01 8.98 -4.25
C VAL A 93 -18.25 8.65 -3.42
N LEU A 94 -19.10 7.80 -3.96
CA LEU A 94 -20.32 7.28 -3.34
C LEU A 94 -20.29 5.74 -3.23
N GLY A 95 -19.39 5.09 -3.96
CA GLY A 95 -19.23 3.65 -3.92
C GLY A 95 -18.01 3.13 -4.66
N VAL A 96 -17.80 1.82 -4.56
CA VAL A 96 -16.76 1.09 -5.27
C VAL A 96 -17.40 -0.13 -5.93
N THR A 97 -17.35 -0.19 -7.25
CA THR A 97 -17.76 -1.39 -8.00
C THR A 97 -16.56 -2.30 -8.16
N LEU A 98 -16.72 -3.56 -7.77
CA LEU A 98 -15.72 -4.60 -7.87
C LEU A 98 -15.81 -5.31 -9.23
N LYS A 99 -14.72 -5.99 -9.64
CA LYS A 99 -14.70 -6.78 -10.87
C LYS A 99 -15.72 -7.93 -10.88
N SER A 100 -16.13 -8.41 -9.72
CA SER A 100 -17.22 -9.40 -9.59
C SER A 100 -18.61 -8.83 -9.91
N GLY A 101 -18.74 -7.50 -10.04
CA GLY A 101 -20.02 -6.80 -10.21
C GLY A 101 -20.69 -6.37 -8.92
N LEU A 102 -20.12 -6.71 -7.76
CA LEU A 102 -20.59 -6.20 -6.46
C LEU A 102 -20.25 -4.71 -6.32
N THR A 103 -21.23 -3.89 -5.95
CA THR A 103 -21.00 -2.48 -5.59
C THR A 103 -21.08 -2.29 -4.07
N LEU A 104 -20.05 -1.66 -3.51
CA LEU A 104 -19.96 -1.28 -2.10
C LEU A 104 -20.32 0.20 -1.95
N ALA A 105 -21.19 0.54 -1.00
CA ALA A 105 -21.38 1.94 -0.61
C ALA A 105 -20.10 2.45 0.07
N ALA A 106 -19.63 3.64 -0.32
CA ALA A 106 -18.39 4.21 0.20
C ALA A 106 -18.48 5.74 0.23
N ASP A 107 -18.44 6.30 1.43
CA ASP A 107 -18.27 7.74 1.64
C ASP A 107 -16.78 8.13 1.68
N VAL A 108 -15.90 7.17 1.95
CA VAL A 108 -14.45 7.36 1.98
C VAL A 108 -13.77 6.14 1.36
N VAL A 109 -12.86 6.37 0.43
CA VAL A 109 -12.02 5.32 -0.16
C VAL A 109 -10.56 5.58 0.17
N ILE A 110 -9.85 4.52 0.55
CA ILE A 110 -8.44 4.58 0.91
C ILE A 110 -7.66 3.59 0.05
N ALA A 111 -6.77 4.09 -0.81
CA ALA A 111 -5.97 3.29 -1.71
C ALA A 111 -4.59 2.98 -1.11
N GLY A 112 -4.40 1.72 -0.72
CA GLY A 112 -3.15 1.14 -0.23
C GLY A 112 -2.61 0.07 -1.19
N ILE A 113 -2.49 0.42 -2.48
CA ILE A 113 -2.21 -0.52 -3.57
C ILE A 113 -0.73 -0.60 -3.99
N GLY A 114 0.17 -0.12 -3.14
CA GLY A 114 1.61 -0.09 -3.38
C GLY A 114 2.18 1.33 -3.47
N VAL A 115 3.49 1.40 -3.69
CA VAL A 115 4.25 2.66 -3.73
C VAL A 115 5.14 2.65 -4.96
N ALA A 116 5.17 3.80 -5.65
CA ALA A 116 6.17 4.10 -6.67
C ALA A 116 7.22 5.07 -6.06
N PRO A 117 8.51 4.93 -6.42
CA PRO A 117 9.54 5.83 -5.93
C PRO A 117 9.41 7.23 -6.57
N PRO A 118 9.69 8.32 -5.84
CA PRO A 118 9.58 9.69 -6.35
C PRO A 118 10.82 10.08 -7.19
N THR A 119 11.10 9.32 -8.24
CA THR A 119 12.35 9.35 -9.03
C THR A 119 12.14 9.87 -10.45
N ASP A 120 10.94 10.34 -10.80
CA ASP A 120 10.63 10.82 -12.16
C ASP A 120 11.57 11.92 -12.65
N TRP A 121 12.06 12.78 -11.76
CA TRP A 121 12.99 13.86 -12.07
C TRP A 121 14.39 13.35 -12.47
N LEU A 122 14.72 12.09 -12.19
CA LEU A 122 15.97 11.45 -12.62
C LEU A 122 15.91 10.92 -14.05
N LYS A 123 14.72 10.85 -14.66
CA LYS A 123 14.56 10.40 -16.05
C LYS A 123 15.37 11.31 -16.98
N GLY A 124 16.23 10.70 -17.80
CA GLY A 124 17.13 11.42 -18.71
C GLY A 124 18.45 11.88 -18.09
N THR A 125 18.70 11.61 -16.81
CA THR A 125 20.03 11.75 -16.19
C THR A 125 20.88 10.51 -16.45
N CYS A 126 22.15 10.52 -16.00
CA CYS A 126 23.03 9.36 -16.04
C CYS A 126 22.77 8.34 -14.90
N ILE A 127 21.81 8.59 -14.01
CA ILE A 127 21.46 7.68 -12.92
C ILE A 127 20.49 6.63 -13.46
N GLU A 128 20.89 5.37 -13.42
CA GLU A 128 20.05 4.25 -13.85
C GLU A 128 18.92 3.97 -12.86
N LEU A 129 17.73 3.77 -13.42
CA LEU A 129 16.55 3.30 -12.71
C LEU A 129 16.21 1.88 -13.19
N ASP A 130 15.61 1.07 -12.32
CA ASP A 130 15.02 -0.21 -12.72
C ASP A 130 13.69 -0.02 -13.47
N GLU A 131 13.09 -1.12 -13.94
CA GLU A 131 11.83 -1.08 -14.69
C GLU A 131 10.65 -0.51 -13.88
N ARG A 132 10.75 -0.52 -12.54
CA ARG A 132 9.75 0.01 -11.62
C ARG A 132 10.07 1.45 -11.17
N GLY A 133 11.18 2.02 -11.65
CA GLY A 133 11.63 3.38 -11.38
C GLY A 133 12.52 3.54 -10.15
N PHE A 134 12.93 2.46 -9.46
CA PHE A 134 13.83 2.57 -8.30
C PHE A 134 15.27 2.82 -8.75
N ILE A 135 16.03 3.58 -7.97
CA ILE A 135 17.43 3.86 -8.26
C ILE A 135 18.24 2.57 -8.11
N LYS A 136 18.90 2.16 -9.19
CA LYS A 136 19.80 1.00 -9.13
C LYS A 136 21.09 1.39 -8.41
N VAL A 137 21.49 0.56 -7.47
CA VAL A 137 22.73 0.75 -6.72
C VAL A 137 23.55 -0.52 -6.63
N ASP A 138 24.86 -0.37 -6.42
CA ASP A 138 25.73 -1.49 -6.07
C ASP A 138 25.62 -1.89 -4.57
N HIS A 139 26.42 -2.87 -4.14
CA HIS A 139 26.46 -3.35 -2.75
C HIS A 139 27.00 -2.31 -1.75
N LEU A 140 27.53 -1.17 -2.23
CA LEU A 140 27.97 -0.03 -1.44
C LEU A 140 27.04 1.19 -1.63
N PHE A 141 25.84 0.98 -2.19
CA PHE A 141 24.82 2.00 -2.40
C PHE A 141 25.22 3.11 -3.39
N ARG A 142 26.21 2.84 -4.27
CA ARG A 142 26.62 3.77 -5.33
C ARG A 142 25.66 3.67 -6.51
N THR A 143 25.27 4.82 -7.04
CA THR A 143 24.55 4.89 -8.32
C THR A 143 25.53 4.79 -9.50
N THR A 144 25.02 4.83 -10.73
CA THR A 144 25.85 4.91 -11.94
C THR A 144 26.51 6.25 -12.17
N ALA A 145 26.14 7.29 -11.41
CA ALA A 145 26.81 8.57 -11.43
C ALA A 145 27.94 8.63 -10.39
N ASP A 146 29.10 9.13 -10.80
CA ASP A 146 30.27 9.26 -9.92
C ASP A 146 29.94 10.08 -8.68
N TRP A 147 30.34 9.56 -7.52
CA TRP A 147 30.14 10.17 -6.20
C TRP A 147 28.68 10.42 -5.79
N VAL A 148 27.72 9.82 -6.48
CA VAL A 148 26.30 9.86 -6.12
C VAL A 148 25.87 8.52 -5.53
N TYR A 149 25.26 8.58 -4.36
CA TYR A 149 24.75 7.43 -3.61
C TYR A 149 23.25 7.59 -3.41
N ALA A 150 22.54 6.47 -3.25
CA ALA A 150 21.12 6.44 -2.94
C ALA A 150 20.83 5.35 -1.91
N ILE A 151 19.88 5.58 -1.02
CA ILE A 151 19.53 4.68 0.09
C ILE A 151 18.02 4.65 0.34
N GLY A 152 17.58 3.74 1.21
CA GLY A 152 16.19 3.66 1.68
C GLY A 152 15.17 3.21 0.64
N ASP A 153 13.92 3.67 0.77
CA ASP A 153 12.80 3.19 -0.07
C ASP A 153 12.97 3.52 -1.56
N ALA A 154 13.86 4.43 -1.93
CA ALA A 154 14.09 4.85 -3.31
C ALA A 154 14.98 3.89 -4.11
N VAL A 155 15.65 2.93 -3.46
CA VAL A 155 16.64 2.07 -4.13
C VAL A 155 16.16 0.66 -4.39
N SER A 156 16.65 0.08 -5.48
CA SER A 156 16.70 -1.35 -5.66
C SER A 156 18.15 -1.80 -5.51
N ALA A 157 18.43 -2.61 -4.49
CA ALA A 157 19.78 -2.99 -4.08
C ALA A 157 19.96 -4.52 -4.17
N PRO A 158 21.19 -5.00 -4.46
CA PRO A 158 21.49 -6.42 -4.42
C PRO A 158 21.44 -6.95 -2.98
N LEU A 159 21.01 -8.21 -2.82
CA LEU A 159 21.08 -8.94 -1.56
C LEU A 159 21.93 -10.20 -1.73
N PRO A 160 23.27 -10.10 -1.60
CA PRO A 160 24.19 -11.18 -1.94
C PRO A 160 24.00 -12.45 -1.11
N LEU A 161 23.53 -12.32 0.14
CA LEU A 161 23.28 -13.46 1.02
C LEU A 161 22.16 -14.39 0.51
N TRP A 162 21.28 -13.87 -0.35
CA TRP A 162 20.14 -14.61 -0.90
C TRP A 162 20.20 -14.76 -2.43
N ASP A 163 21.35 -14.43 -3.05
CA ASP A 163 21.53 -14.47 -4.50
C ASP A 163 20.48 -13.65 -5.27
N ILE A 164 20.10 -12.50 -4.70
CA ILE A 164 19.16 -11.57 -5.32
C ILE A 164 19.92 -10.41 -5.93
N GLU A 165 19.82 -10.24 -7.24
CA GLU A 165 20.53 -9.19 -7.98
C GLU A 165 19.98 -7.78 -7.68
N SER A 166 18.67 -7.66 -7.46
CA SER A 166 18.04 -6.37 -7.21
C SER A 166 16.69 -6.52 -6.52
N LEU A 167 16.51 -5.88 -5.36
CA LEU A 167 15.24 -5.80 -4.67
C LEU A 167 15.08 -4.46 -3.95
N ASN A 168 13.85 -3.93 -3.98
CA ASN A 168 13.41 -2.84 -3.14
C ASN A 168 12.68 -3.40 -1.90
N ILE A 169 13.19 -3.11 -0.70
CA ILE A 169 12.76 -3.77 0.55
C ILE A 169 11.60 -3.04 1.26
N GLN A 170 11.50 -1.72 1.13
CA GLN A 170 10.44 -0.89 1.75
C GLN A 170 10.28 -1.11 3.26
N HIS A 171 11.40 -1.12 3.99
CA HIS A 171 11.43 -1.43 5.42
C HIS A 171 12.29 -0.43 6.19
N PHE A 172 11.74 0.11 7.27
CA PHE A 172 12.37 1.18 8.04
C PHE A 172 13.75 0.80 8.57
N GLN A 173 13.91 -0.39 9.17
CA GLN A 173 15.22 -0.82 9.68
C GLN A 173 16.26 -0.93 8.57
N THR A 174 15.87 -1.33 7.36
CA THR A 174 16.77 -1.41 6.20
C THR A 174 17.16 -0.01 5.75
N ALA A 175 16.21 0.93 5.69
CA ALA A 175 16.48 2.32 5.35
C ALA A 175 17.30 3.07 6.42
N GLN A 176 17.32 2.59 7.66
CA GLN A 176 18.15 3.15 8.73
C GLN A 176 19.56 2.56 8.72
N ALA A 177 19.69 1.27 8.40
CA ALA A 177 20.96 0.55 8.43
C ALA A 177 21.86 0.83 7.21
N HIS A 178 21.27 1.32 6.12
CA HIS A 178 21.93 1.60 4.85
C HIS A 178 21.74 3.06 4.48
#